data_AF-A0A1Q9GA28-F1
#
_entry.id   AF-A0A1Q9GA28-F1
#
_cell.length_a   1.000
_cell.length_b   1.000
_cell.length_c   1.000
_cell.angle_alpha   90.00
_cell.angle_beta   90.00
_cell.angle_gamma   90.00
#
_symmetry.space_group_name_H-M   'P 1'
#
loop_
_entity.id
_entity.type
_entity.pdbx_description
1 polymer ?
#
loop_
_entity_poly.entity_id
_entity_poly.type
_entity_poly.pdbx_seq_one_letter_code
_entity_poly.pdbx_strand_id
1 'polypeptide(L)' 'MSTSTQRIPKQVTKAPSGAAVSSPIIQSLKNEIRDSIALSKGFRVMGERRQAIRFLNDAADARCCLLNVMRFVRRSHD' A
#
# COMPACT_ATOMS: atom_id res chain seq x y z
N MET A 1 -43.47 -11.15 -30.47
CA MET A 1 -42.31 -10.31 -30.13
C MET A 1 -42.42 -9.96 -28.66
N SER A 2 -41.67 -10.65 -27.79
CA SER A 2 -41.78 -10.49 -26.34
C SER A 2 -40.83 -9.40 -25.84
N THR A 3 -41.36 -8.35 -25.24
CA THR A 3 -40.58 -7.27 -24.61
C THR A 3 -40.21 -7.67 -23.18
N SER A 4 -38.94 -8.01 -22.97
CA SER A 4 -38.39 -8.31 -21.64
C SER A 4 -37.93 -7.01 -20.97
N THR A 5 -38.72 -6.49 -20.03
CA THR A 5 -38.35 -5.33 -19.22
C THR A 5 -37.41 -5.75 -18.11
N GLN A 6 -36.11 -5.62 -18.35
CA GLN A 6 -35.05 -5.95 -17.39
C GLN A 6 -34.98 -4.88 -16.28
N ARG A 7 -35.31 -5.26 -15.04
CA ARG A 7 -35.15 -4.37 -13.86
C ARG A 7 -33.66 -4.23 -13.52
N ILE A 8 -33.18 -2.99 -13.53
CA ILE A 8 -31.82 -2.63 -13.13
C ILE A 8 -31.71 -2.69 -11.59
N PRO A 9 -30.80 -3.48 -11.00
CA PRO A 9 -30.53 -3.41 -9.57
C PRO A 9 -29.76 -2.13 -9.26
N LYS A 10 -30.32 -1.27 -8.40
CA LYS A 10 -29.61 -0.11 -7.85
C LYS A 10 -28.49 -0.62 -6.94
N GLN A 11 -27.26 -0.69 -7.45
CA GLN A 11 -26.09 -0.92 -6.62
C GLN A 11 -25.91 0.27 -5.68
N VAL A 12 -26.09 0.02 -4.39
CA VAL A 12 -25.74 0.94 -3.31
C VAL A 12 -24.21 0.93 -3.21
N THR A 13 -23.56 1.87 -3.89
CA THR A 13 -22.14 2.16 -3.68
C THR A 13 -21.99 2.80 -2.31
N LYS A 14 -21.64 1.99 -1.30
CA LYS A 14 -20.99 2.51 -0.09
C LYS A 14 -19.69 3.18 -0.55
N ALA A 15 -19.71 4.50 -0.66
CA ALA A 15 -18.48 5.28 -0.78
C ALA A 15 -17.60 4.93 0.44
N PRO A 16 -16.31 4.59 0.26
CA PRO A 16 -15.43 4.40 1.39
C PRO A 16 -15.22 5.76 2.05
N SER A 17 -16.03 6.05 3.08
CA SER A 17 -15.83 7.18 3.96
C SER A 17 -14.51 6.98 4.71
N GLY A 18 -13.55 7.89 4.52
CA GLY A 18 -12.39 8.00 5.41
C GLY A 18 -11.04 7.62 4.81
N ALA A 19 -10.88 7.55 3.49
CA ALA A 19 -9.54 7.63 2.91
C ALA A 19 -9.03 9.07 3.11
N ALA A 20 -8.44 9.34 4.29
CA ALA A 20 -7.51 10.45 4.43
C ALA A 20 -6.59 10.38 3.23
N VAL A 21 -6.58 11.42 2.40
CA VAL A 21 -5.85 11.48 1.14
C VAL A 21 -4.37 11.33 1.47
N SER A 22 -3.90 10.09 1.58
CA SER A 22 -2.50 9.81 1.80
C SER A 22 -1.81 10.26 0.52
N SER A 23 -0.88 11.21 0.63
CA SER A 23 -0.07 11.64 -0.49
C SER A 23 0.38 10.41 -1.30
N PRO A 24 0.30 10.43 -2.65
CA PRO A 24 0.66 9.28 -3.49
C PRO A 24 2.01 8.66 -3.11
N ILE A 25 2.97 9.49 -2.67
CA ILE A 25 4.28 9.03 -2.21
C ILE A 25 4.21 8.23 -0.89
N ILE A 26 3.36 8.62 0.06
CA ILE A 26 3.14 7.89 1.32
C ILE A 26 2.55 6.52 1.01
N GLN A 27 1.59 6.45 0.09
CA GLN A 27 0.99 5.18 -0.30
C GLN A 27 1.98 4.28 -1.06
N SER A 28 2.80 4.85 -1.94
CA SER A 28 3.86 4.12 -2.64
C SER A 28 4.86 3.51 -1.67
N LEU A 29 5.36 4.30 -0.71
CA LEU A 29 6.33 3.83 0.29
C LEU A 29 5.73 2.73 1.18
N LYS A 30 4.44 2.83 1.53
CA LYS A 30 3.74 1.76 2.27
C LYS A 30 3.66 0.46 1.48
N ASN A 31 3.43 0.53 0.16
CA ASN A 31 3.40 -0.64 -0.70
C ASN A 31 4.80 -1.25 -0.82
N GLU A 32 5.82 -0.44 -1.05
CA GLU A 32 7.21 -0.88 -1.15
C GLU A 32 7.70 -1.61 0.11
N ILE A 33 7.36 -1.10 1.31
CA ILE A 33 7.63 -1.78 2.58
C ILE A 33 6.94 -3.15 2.62
N ARG A 34 5.67 -3.22 2.22
CA ARG A 34 4.89 -4.47 2.23
C ARG A 34 5.50 -5.50 1.28
N ASP A 35 5.82 -5.08 0.07
CA ASP A 35 6.34 -5.94 -0.99
C ASP A 35 7.74 -6.46 -0.62
N SER A 36 8.61 -5.60 -0.09
CA SER A 36 9.94 -5.98 0.40
C SER A 36 9.87 -7.00 1.53
N ILE A 37 8.94 -6.83 2.48
CA ILE A 37 8.72 -7.83 3.55
C ILE A 37 8.21 -9.15 2.97
N ALA A 38 7.30 -9.12 1.98
CA ALA A 38 6.78 -10.31 1.34
C ALA A 38 7.88 -11.08 0.59
N LEU A 39 8.71 -10.39 -0.19
CA LEU A 39 9.87 -10.96 -0.87
C LEU A 39 10.86 -11.54 0.11
N SER A 40 11.20 -10.82 1.19
CA SER A 40 12.09 -11.32 2.23
C SER A 40 11.60 -12.65 2.81
N LYS A 41 10.30 -12.75 3.13
CA LYS A 41 9.70 -14.01 3.61
C LYS A 41 9.83 -15.12 2.57
N GLY A 42 9.58 -14.84 1.30
CA GLY A 42 9.76 -15.80 0.20
C GLY A 42 11.19 -16.34 0.14
N PHE A 43 12.19 -15.46 0.16
CA PHE A 43 13.60 -15.86 0.14
C PHE A 43 14.03 -16.63 1.40
N ARG A 44 13.45 -16.35 2.57
CA ARG A 44 13.70 -17.15 3.78
C ARG A 44 13.24 -18.60 3.61
N VAL A 45 12.08 -18.81 3.01
CA VAL A 45 11.53 -20.17 2.75
C VAL A 45 12.39 -20.91 1.73
N MET A 46 12.92 -20.21 0.74
CA MET A 46 13.84 -20.78 -0.26
C MET A 46 15.26 -21.04 0.26
N GLY A 47 15.57 -20.66 1.51
CA GLY A 47 16.91 -20.79 2.09
C GLY A 47 17.89 -19.69 1.70
N GLU A 48 17.46 -18.73 0.89
CA GLU A 48 18.23 -17.60 0.35
C GLU A 48 18.38 -16.46 1.39
N ARG A 49 19.04 -16.76 2.52
CA ARG A 49 19.14 -15.85 3.67
C ARG A 49 19.74 -14.49 3.32
N ARG A 50 20.75 -14.45 2.44
CA ARG A 50 21.39 -13.18 2.03
C ARG A 50 20.41 -12.29 1.27
N GLN A 51 19.58 -12.86 0.39
CA GLN A 51 18.55 -12.12 -0.33
C GLN A 51 17.46 -11.62 0.61
N ALA A 52 17.01 -12.48 1.53
CA ALA A 52 16.03 -12.10 2.54
C ALA A 52 16.49 -10.91 3.40
N ILE A 53 17.76 -10.87 3.79
CA ILE A 53 18.33 -9.76 4.57
C ILE A 53 18.35 -8.47 3.75
N ARG A 54 18.72 -8.54 2.46
CA ARG A 54 18.69 -7.36 1.57
C ARG A 54 17.29 -6.72 1.53
N PHE A 55 16.27 -7.51 1.27
CA PHE A 55 14.89 -7.00 1.26
C PHE A 55 14.40 -6.50 2.62
N LEU A 56 14.94 -6.98 3.75
CA LEU A 56 14.65 -6.39 5.07
C LEU A 56 15.30 -5.02 5.24
N ASN A 57 16.52 -4.85 4.73
CA ASN A 57 17.20 -3.55 4.75
C ASN A 57 16.44 -2.55 3.85
N ASP A 58 16.04 -2.96 2.65
CA ASP A 58 15.25 -2.11 1.75
C ASP A 58 13.93 -1.67 2.41
N ALA A 59 13.24 -2.59 3.10
CA ALA A 59 12.04 -2.27 3.87
C ALA A 59 12.31 -1.27 5.02
N ALA A 60 13.48 -1.36 5.67
CA ALA A 60 13.88 -0.44 6.72
C ALA A 60 14.17 0.96 6.17
N ASP A 61 14.83 1.04 5.03
CA ASP A 61 15.14 2.30 4.33
C ASP A 61 13.85 2.99 3.85
N ALA A 62 12.94 2.25 3.20
CA ALA A 62 11.64 2.76 2.80
C ALA A 62 10.81 3.26 4.01
N ARG A 63 10.92 2.59 5.16
CA ARG A 63 10.28 3.02 6.41
C ARG A 63 10.89 4.30 6.96
N CYS A 64 12.20 4.48 6.87
CA CYS A 64 12.89 5.72 7.22
C CYS A 64 12.42 6.88 6.32
N CYS A 65 12.37 6.67 5.01
CA CYS A 65 11.85 7.63 4.03
C CYS A 65 10.41 8.04 4.36
N LEU A 66 9.53 7.08 4.65
CA LEU A 66 8.13 7.35 5.02
C LEU A 66 8.04 8.24 6.26
N LEU A 67 8.83 7.97 7.30
CA LEU A 67 8.85 8.78 8.52
C LEU A 67 9.31 10.21 8.23
N ASN A 68 10.31 10.39 7.38
CA ASN A 68 10.80 11.72 7.00
C ASN A 68 9.76 12.50 6.19
N VAL A 69 9.09 11.87 5.23
CA VAL A 69 7.99 12.49 4.48
C VAL A 69 6.85 12.89 5.42
N MET A 70 6.45 12.01 6.34
CA MET A 70 5.38 12.32 7.30
C MET A 70 5.76 13.47 8.25
N ARG A 71 7.03 13.56 8.67
CA ARG A 71 7.53 14.69 9.46
C ARG A 71 7.51 15.99 8.67
N PHE A 72 7.90 15.95 7.39
CA PHE A 72 7.86 17.13 6.52
C PHE A 72 6.42 17.62 6.33
N VAL A 73 5.50 16.73 5.96
CA VAL A 73 4.08 17.08 5.79
C VAL A 73 3.50 17.70 7.06
N ARG A 74 3.84 17.16 8.25
CA ARG A 74 3.39 17.75 9.51
C ARG A 74 3.91 19.16 9.73
N ARG A 75 5.19 19.42 9.46
CA ARG A 75 5.80 20.75 9.64
C ARG A 75 5.31 21.80 8.64
N SER A 76 4.91 21.39 7.44
CA SER A 76 4.38 22.31 6.43
C SER A 76 2.93 22.76 6.68
N HIS A 77 2.27 22.20 7.70
CA HIS A 77 0.90 22.51 8.09
C HIS A 77 0.79 23.34 9.39
N ASP A 78 1.92 23.63 10.05
CA ASP A 78 2.05 24.62 11.13
C ASP A 78 2.45 25.98 10.54
#